data_AF-A0A171KSD3-F1
#
_entry.id   AF-A0A171KSD3-F1
#
_cell.length_a   1.000
_cell.length_b   1.000
_cell.length_c   1.000
_cell.angle_alpha   90.00
_cell.angle_beta   90.00
_cell.angle_gamma   90.00
#
_symmetry.space_group_name_H-M   'P 1'
#
loop_
_entity.id
_entity.type
_entity.pdbx_description
1 polymer ?
#
loop_
_entity_poly.entity_id
_entity_poly.type
_entity_poly.pdbx_seq_one_letter_code
_entity_poly.pdbx_strand_id
1 'polypeptide(L)'
;MADRLTAEKARDLARAKDPSFAVDQILAGIEQAAREGKYQYITREFGFGSGECYGNEPAWPALCQAIVKELRALGFTARVRVQDGSQFCDLWLDVTWENSNG
;
A
#
# COMPACT_ATOMS: atom_id res chain seq x y z
N MET A 1 -8.68 19.59 -34.46
CA MET A 1 -7.72 19.88 -33.37
C MET A 1 -7.73 18.66 -32.47
N ALA A 2 -6.71 17.83 -32.57
CA ALA A 2 -6.70 16.49 -31.99
C ALA A 2 -6.51 16.60 -30.47
N ASP A 3 -7.57 16.29 -29.73
CA ASP A 3 -7.60 16.13 -28.28
C ASP A 3 -6.78 14.87 -27.91
N ARG A 4 -5.46 14.98 -28.05
CA ARG A 4 -4.50 14.05 -27.46
C ARG A 4 -4.49 14.36 -25.96
N LEU A 5 -5.49 13.87 -25.23
CA LEU A 5 -5.17 13.31 -23.92
C LEU A 5 -4.01 12.34 -24.17
N THR A 6 -2.80 12.75 -23.84
CA THR A 6 -1.58 12.05 -24.22
C THR A 6 -1.69 10.60 -23.74
N ALA A 7 -1.45 9.62 -24.62
CA ALA A 7 -1.49 8.20 -24.26
C ALA A 7 -0.59 7.89 -23.04
N GLU A 8 0.43 8.72 -22.81
CA GLU A 8 1.28 8.75 -21.62
C GLU A 8 0.49 9.13 -20.35
N LYS A 9 -0.32 10.20 -20.36
CA LYS A 9 -1.20 10.55 -19.22
C LYS A 9 -2.24 9.47 -18.94
N ALA A 10 -2.77 8.82 -19.98
CA ALA A 10 -3.69 7.69 -19.81
C ALA A 10 -2.99 6.45 -19.22
N ARG A 11 -1.74 6.18 -19.62
CA ARG A 11 -0.90 5.12 -19.02
C ARG A 11 -0.52 5.43 -17.57
N ASP A 12 -0.19 6.67 -17.25
CA ASP A 12 0.09 7.11 -15.87
C ASP A 12 -1.15 6.99 -14.98
N LEU A 13 -2.33 7.38 -15.48
CA LEU A 13 -3.60 7.20 -14.75
C LEU A 13 -3.99 5.73 -14.58
N ALA A 14 -3.68 4.88 -15.56
CA ALA A 14 -3.89 3.43 -15.45
C ALA A 14 -2.88 2.78 -14.48
N ARG A 15 -1.61 3.22 -14.51
CA ARG A 15 -0.54 2.79 -13.59
C ARG A 15 -0.77 3.23 -12.16
N ALA A 16 -1.41 4.38 -11.94
CA ALA A 16 -1.83 4.80 -10.61
C ALA A 16 -2.87 3.86 -9.98
N LYS A 17 -3.50 2.99 -10.78
CA LYS A 17 -4.38 1.91 -10.34
C LYS A 17 -3.73 0.52 -10.44
N ASP A 18 -2.44 0.47 -10.77
CA ASP A 18 -1.68 -0.76 -10.89
C ASP A 18 -1.12 -1.15 -9.52
N PRO A 19 -1.48 -2.34 -9.00
CA PRO A 19 -1.02 -2.78 -7.69
C PRO A 19 0.49 -2.96 -7.63
N SER A 20 1.13 -3.37 -8.73
CA SER A 20 2.57 -3.61 -8.75
C SER A 20 3.36 -2.30 -8.62
N PHE A 21 2.89 -1.21 -9.24
CA PHE A 21 3.52 0.11 -9.04
C PHE A 21 3.40 0.61 -7.59
N ALA A 22 2.26 0.37 -6.93
CA ALA A 22 2.09 0.71 -5.52
C ALA A 22 3.00 -0.14 -4.63
N VAL A 23 3.12 -1.44 -4.93
CA VAL A 23 4.03 -2.36 -4.22
C VAL A 23 5.49 -1.93 -4.39
N ASP A 24 5.94 -1.58 -5.59
CA ASP A 24 7.30 -1.08 -5.85
C ASP A 24 7.63 0.15 -4.99
N GLN A 25 6.70 1.11 -4.88
CA GLN A 25 6.91 2.28 -4.03
C GLN A 25 6.97 1.93 -2.53
N ILE A 26 6.11 1.01 -2.08
CA ILE A 26 6.14 0.51 -0.71
C ILE A 26 7.47 -0.20 -0.43
N LEU A 27 7.96 -1.03 -1.37
CA LEU A 27 9.24 -1.71 -1.25
C LEU A 27 10.42 -0.74 -1.19
N ALA A 28 10.39 0.35 -1.97
CA ALA A 28 11.39 1.41 -1.89
C ALA A 28 11.40 2.09 -0.51
N GLY A 29 10.21 2.35 0.05
CA GLY A 29 10.07 2.88 1.41
C GLY A 29 10.56 1.91 2.49
N ILE A 30 10.27 0.60 2.33
CA ILE A 30 10.77 -0.47 3.19
C ILE A 30 12.30 -0.55 3.12
N GLU A 31 12.89 -0.51 1.92
CA GLU A 31 14.35 -0.52 1.75
C GLU A 31 15.00 0.65 2.49
N GLN A 32 14.43 1.85 2.36
CA GLN A 32 14.93 3.02 3.07
C GLN A 32 14.80 2.87 4.60
N ALA A 33 13.64 2.42 5.09
CA ALA A 33 13.42 2.18 6.50
C ALA A 33 14.36 1.09 7.07
N ALA A 34 14.62 0.03 6.30
CA ALA A 34 15.56 -1.02 6.65
C ALA A 34 17.00 -0.50 6.73
N ARG A 35 17.41 0.40 5.81
CA ARG A 35 18.72 1.08 5.87
C ARG A 35 18.86 1.96 7.11
N GLU A 36 17.77 2.53 7.60
CA GLU A 36 17.73 3.27 8.86
C GLU A 36 17.69 2.36 10.11
N GLY A 37 17.69 1.02 9.94
CA GLY A 37 17.63 0.06 11.04
C GLY A 37 16.23 -0.17 11.62
N LYS A 38 15.18 0.21 10.88
CA LYS A 38 13.78 -0.08 11.24
C LYS A 38 13.38 -1.47 10.73
N TYR A 39 12.33 -2.03 11.31
CA TYR A 39 11.73 -3.34 10.93
C TYR A 39 10.26 -3.22 10.53
N GLN A 40 9.81 -1.98 10.39
CA GLN A 40 8.44 -1.60 10.16
C GLN A 40 8.41 -0.40 9.22
N TYR A 41 7.49 -0.45 8.27
CA TYR A 41 7.15 0.65 7.38
C TYR A 41 5.64 0.86 7.43
N ILE A 42 5.23 2.11 7.61
CA ILE A 42 3.82 2.50 7.64
C ILE A 42 3.53 3.47 6.50
N THR A 43 2.41 3.29 5.81
CA THR A 43 1.94 4.24 4.78
C THR A 43 0.43 4.38 4.80
N ARG A 44 -0.04 5.59 4.47
CA ARG A 44 -1.46 5.94 4.30
C ARG A 44 -1.83 6.16 2.83
N GLU A 45 -0.87 5.97 1.93
CA GLU A 45 -1.03 6.17 0.50
C GLU A 45 -1.84 5.01 -0.13
N PHE A 46 -2.04 5.04 -1.45
CA PHE A 46 -2.68 3.95 -2.21
C PHE A 46 -4.08 3.52 -1.73
N GLY A 47 -4.78 4.42 -1.03
CA GLY A 47 -6.14 4.18 -0.50
C GLY A 47 -6.18 3.70 0.95
N PHE A 48 -5.03 3.45 1.60
CA PHE A 48 -4.99 3.00 2.98
C PHE A 48 -5.41 4.07 4.00
N GLY A 49 -5.37 5.36 3.64
CA GLY A 49 -5.86 6.46 4.47
C GLY A 49 -7.33 6.85 4.26
N SER A 50 -8.01 6.30 3.24
CA SER A 50 -9.34 6.77 2.81
C SER A 50 -10.52 6.22 3.65
N GLY A 51 -10.26 5.36 4.63
CA GLY A 51 -11.32 4.60 5.33
C GLY A 51 -11.95 3.48 4.48
N GLU A 52 -11.67 3.41 3.18
CA GLU A 52 -12.15 2.35 2.29
C GLU A 52 -11.54 0.98 2.63
N CYS A 53 -10.37 0.96 3.26
CA CYS A 53 -9.71 -0.25 3.74
C CYS A 53 -10.03 -0.52 5.22
N TYR A 54 -11.16 0.03 5.74
CA TYR A 54 -11.69 -0.22 7.08
C TYR A 54 -12.57 -1.48 7.13
N GLY A 55 -12.40 -2.29 8.17
CA GLY A 55 -13.13 -3.54 8.34
C GLY A 55 -12.45 -4.72 7.65
N ASN A 56 -13.25 -5.58 6.99
CA ASN A 56 -12.78 -6.88 6.49
C ASN A 56 -12.07 -6.78 5.13
N GLU A 57 -10.94 -7.48 4.99
CA GLU A 57 -10.13 -7.55 3.74
C GLU A 57 -10.95 -7.81 2.45
N PRO A 58 -11.98 -8.68 2.42
CA PRO A 58 -12.80 -8.90 1.22
C PRO A 58 -13.62 -7.68 0.77
N ALA A 59 -13.91 -6.74 1.68
CA ALA A 59 -14.67 -5.52 1.40
C ALA A 59 -13.77 -4.36 0.94
N TRP A 60 -12.44 -4.52 1.03
CA TRP A 60 -11.50 -3.48 0.63
C TRP A 60 -11.49 -3.28 -0.89
N PRO A 61 -11.07 -2.11 -1.39
CA PRO A 61 -10.77 -1.92 -2.80
C PRO A 61 -9.84 -3.01 -3.35
N ALA A 62 -10.09 -3.47 -4.58
CA ALA A 62 -9.27 -4.49 -5.24
C ALA A 62 -7.77 -4.15 -5.26
N LEU A 63 -7.44 -2.85 -5.33
CA LEU A 63 -6.08 -2.34 -5.24
C LEU A 63 -5.45 -2.61 -3.86
N CYS A 64 -6.11 -2.24 -2.75
CA CYS A 64 -5.66 -2.53 -1.38
C CYS A 64 -5.44 -4.04 -1.19
N GLN A 65 -6.39 -4.87 -1.65
CA GLN A 65 -6.29 -6.33 -1.56
C GLN A 65 -5.08 -6.88 -2.34
N ALA A 66 -4.89 -6.41 -3.57
CA ALA A 66 -3.78 -6.85 -4.42
C ALA A 66 -2.42 -6.46 -3.82
N ILE A 67 -2.27 -5.23 -3.34
CA ILE A 67 -1.04 -4.76 -2.69
C ILE A 67 -0.69 -5.64 -1.47
N VAL A 68 -1.66 -5.86 -0.57
CA VAL A 68 -1.44 -6.67 0.63
C VAL A 68 -1.11 -8.12 0.27
N LYS A 69 -1.78 -8.68 -0.74
CA LYS A 69 -1.52 -10.02 -1.24
C LYS A 69 -0.11 -10.16 -1.82
N GLU A 70 0.34 -9.20 -2.62
CA GLU A 70 1.68 -9.18 -3.20
C GLU A 70 2.76 -9.06 -2.12
N LEU A 71 2.59 -8.13 -1.17
CA LEU A 71 3.54 -7.98 -0.05
C LEU A 71 3.65 -9.27 0.79
N ARG A 72 2.52 -9.94 1.07
CA ARG A 72 2.51 -11.24 1.76
C ARG A 72 3.17 -12.34 0.94
N ALA A 73 2.96 -12.36 -0.38
CA ALA A 73 3.61 -13.33 -1.27
C ALA A 73 5.13 -13.16 -1.32
N LEU A 74 5.63 -11.93 -1.13
CA LEU A 74 7.05 -11.61 -1.01
C LEU A 74 7.66 -11.95 0.37
N GLY A 75 6.85 -12.39 1.33
CA GLY A 75 7.29 -12.76 2.68
C GLY A 75 7.18 -11.67 3.74
N PHE A 76 6.61 -10.51 3.39
CA PHE A 76 6.35 -9.44 4.37
C PHE A 76 5.05 -9.69 5.14
N THR A 77 5.01 -9.22 6.39
CA THR A 77 3.75 -9.17 7.14
C THR A 77 3.07 -7.84 6.86
N ALA A 78 2.05 -7.85 6.00
CA ALA A 78 1.24 -6.66 5.66
C ALA A 78 -0.16 -6.72 6.30
N ARG A 79 -0.50 -5.68 7.09
CA ARG A 79 -1.78 -5.55 7.81
C ARG A 79 -2.28 -4.11 7.75
N VAL A 80 -3.60 -3.92 7.60
CA VAL A 80 -4.20 -2.58 7.77
C VAL A 80 -4.51 -2.38 9.26
N ARG A 81 -4.00 -1.30 9.83
CA ARG A 81 -4.25 -0.90 11.22
C ARG A 81 -5.20 0.27 11.23
N VAL A 82 -6.02 0.31 12.27
CA VAL A 82 -6.89 1.45 12.58
C VAL A 82 -6.61 1.89 14.00
N GLN A 83 -6.60 3.20 14.23
CA GLN A 83 -6.60 3.77 15.56
C GLN A 83 -8.04 3.89 16.08
N ASP A 84 -8.41 3.00 17.02
CA ASP A 84 -9.68 3.06 17.72
C ASP A 84 -9.73 4.30 18.65
N GLY A 85 -10.81 5.08 18.58
CA GLY A 85 -11.05 6.24 19.45
C GLY A 85 -10.78 7.64 18.86
N SER A 86 -10.30 7.74 17.61
CA SER A 86 -10.25 9.02 16.90
C SER A 86 -11.58 9.29 16.18
N GLN A 87 -12.07 10.53 16.25
CA GLN A 87 -13.26 10.99 15.51
C GLN A 87 -13.04 10.93 13.98
N PHE A 88 -11.78 10.78 13.57
CA PHE A 88 -11.36 10.49 12.22
C PHE A 88 -10.73 9.10 12.27
N CYS A 89 -11.34 8.11 11.60
CA CYS A 89 -10.74 6.78 11.52
C CYS A 89 -9.37 6.91 10.82
N ASP A 90 -8.29 6.93 11.60
CA ASP A 90 -6.93 6.93 11.09
C ASP A 90 -6.58 5.49 10.71
N LEU A 91 -6.56 5.22 9.40
CA LEU A 91 -6.13 3.94 8.84
C LEU A 91 -4.76 4.08 8.18
N TRP A 92 -3.98 3.01 8.28
CA TRP A 92 -2.70 2.88 7.57
C TRP A 92 -2.37 1.43 7.28
N LEU A 93 -1.59 1.21 6.21
CA LEU A 93 -0.91 -0.05 5.96
C LEU A 93 0.32 -0.13 6.87
N ASP A 94 0.43 -1.23 7.59
CA ASP A 94 1.54 -1.62 8.43
C ASP A 94 2.25 -2.81 7.77
N VAL A 95 3.50 -2.61 7.36
CA VAL A 95 4.33 -3.65 6.76
C VAL A 95 5.54 -3.90 7.64
N THR A 96 5.70 -5.13 8.12
CA THR A 96 6.86 -5.56 8.89
C THR A 96 7.62 -6.67 8.18
N TRP A 97 8.94 -6.64 8.32
CA TRP A 97 9.85 -7.70 7.90
C TRP A 97 10.60 -8.16 9.14
N GLU A 98 9.93 -8.96 9.97
CA GLU A 98 10.66 -9.69 11.01
C GLU A 98 11.66 -10.62 10.31
N ASN A 99 12.90 -10.57 10.77
CA ASN A 99 13.91 -11.53 10.38
C ASN A 99 13.36 -12.91 10.74
N SER A 100 12.89 -13.65 9.74
CA SER A 100 12.53 -15.06 9.89
C SER A 100 13.83 -15.82 10.10
N ASN A 101 14.42 -15.65 11.28
CA ASN A 101 15.55 -16.39 11.77
C ASN A 101 14.98 -17.70 12.30
N GLY A 102 14.69 -18.60 11.36
CA GLY A 102 14.58 -20.04 11.61
C GLY A 102 15.94 -20.68 11.46
#